data_AF-E7EAT8-F1
#
_entry.id   AF-E7EAT8-F1
#
_cell.length_a   1.000
_cell.length_b   1.000
_cell.length_c   1.000
_cell.angle_alpha   90.00
_cell.angle_beta   90.00
_cell.angle_gamma   90.00
#
_symmetry.space_group_name_H-M   'P 1'
#
loop_
_entity.id
_entity.type
_entity.pdbx_description
1 polymer ?
#
loop_
_entity_poly.entity_id
_entity_poly.type
_entity_poly.pdbx_seq_one_letter_code
_entity_poly.pdbx_strand_id
1 'polypeptide(L)'
;MLSAPSIAHTGVALLVLMCLCPFSQSTEASLSRAKRGFRLNSASRVAHGYGKRGYASSSGAVPYPELARDVLDNLRAEEEEKELEWSIMSVDELASLLQSHPKLARALVKKFVDINGDNLVTAEELFRPPTRK
;
A
#
# COMPACT_ATOMS: atom_id res chain seq x y z
N MET A 1 54.95 35.49 4.29
CA MET A 1 55.18 34.76 3.02
C MET A 1 54.98 33.28 3.31
N LEU A 2 53.80 32.74 3.00
CA LEU A 2 53.46 31.33 3.25
C LEU A 2 54.07 30.50 2.11
N SER A 3 54.95 29.57 2.47
CA SER A 3 55.63 28.67 1.54
C SER A 3 54.60 27.81 0.79
N ALA A 4 54.62 27.84 -0.54
CA ALA A 4 53.71 27.13 -1.45
C ALA A 4 53.40 25.65 -1.09
N PRO A 5 54.36 24.82 -0.59
CA PRO A 5 54.03 23.46 -0.17
C PRO A 5 53.03 23.42 0.99
N SER A 6 53.01 24.40 1.89
CA SER A 6 52.13 24.37 3.07
C SER A 6 50.64 24.41 2.68
N ILE A 7 50.29 25.09 1.58
CA ILE A 7 48.91 25.26 1.13
C ILE A 7 48.34 23.94 0.60
N ALA A 8 49.15 23.17 -0.13
CA ALA A 8 48.75 21.88 -0.67
C ALA A 8 48.44 20.87 0.45
N HIS A 9 49.30 20.80 1.47
CA HIS A 9 49.10 19.90 2.61
C HIS A 9 47.87 20.30 3.43
N THR A 10 47.63 21.59 3.64
CA THR A 10 46.43 22.06 4.34
C THR A 10 45.14 21.78 3.58
N GLY A 11 45.17 21.85 2.24
CA GLY A 11 44.01 21.54 1.40
C GLY A 11 43.63 20.06 1.45
N VAL A 12 44.63 19.17 1.37
CA VAL A 12 44.40 17.72 1.47
C VAL A 12 43.87 17.35 2.86
N ALA A 13 44.43 17.94 3.92
CA ALA A 13 43.97 17.69 5.29
C ALA A 13 42.51 18.12 5.50
N LEU A 14 42.09 19.27 4.98
CA LEU A 14 40.70 19.73 5.06
C LEU A 14 39.73 18.84 4.28
N LEU A 15 40.16 18.33 3.12
CA LEU A 15 39.34 17.45 2.29
C LEU A 15 39.13 16.10 2.98
N VAL A 16 40.18 15.52 3.56
CA VAL A 16 40.08 14.30 4.36
C VAL A 16 39.20 14.50 5.58
N LEU A 17 39.32 15.64 6.28
CA LEU A 17 38.46 15.96 7.43
C LEU A 17 36.99 16.06 7.02
N MET A 18 36.68 16.71 5.90
CA MET A 18 35.32 16.78 5.34
C MET A 18 34.77 15.40 4.95
N CYS A 19 35.59 14.51 4.40
CA CYS A 19 35.18 13.15 4.04
C CYS A 19 34.97 12.25 5.27
N LEU A 20 35.69 12.50 6.37
CA LEU A 20 35.62 11.69 7.59
C LEU A 20 34.62 12.23 8.62
N CYS A 21 34.14 13.46 8.47
CA CYS A 21 33.04 13.96 9.27
C CYS A 21 31.71 13.42 8.71
N PRO A 22 31.01 12.50 9.40
CA PRO A 22 29.65 12.16 9.02
C PRO A 22 28.81 13.43 9.20
N PHE A 23 28.37 14.00 8.08
CA PHE A 23 27.43 15.09 8.04
C PHE A 23 26.08 14.54 8.52
N SER A 24 25.93 14.42 9.84
CA SER A 24 24.69 14.04 10.50
C SER A 24 23.72 15.22 10.41
N GLN A 25 23.21 15.50 9.21
CA GLN A 25 21.94 16.17 9.05
C GLN A 25 20.83 15.15 9.29
N SER A 26 20.59 14.85 10.56
CA SER A 26 19.32 14.31 11.02
C SER A 26 18.30 15.45 11.01
N THR A 27 17.87 15.88 9.82
CA THR A 27 16.60 16.58 9.68
C THR A 27 15.50 15.54 9.73
N GLU A 28 15.18 15.09 10.95
CA GLU A 28 13.88 14.50 11.21
C GLU A 28 12.82 15.59 11.03
N ALA A 29 12.44 15.82 9.77
CA ALA A 29 11.17 16.45 9.47
C ALA A 29 10.10 15.42 9.85
N SER A 30 9.72 15.40 11.13
CA SER A 30 8.52 14.72 11.58
C SER A 30 7.32 15.44 10.94
N LEU A 31 7.00 15.08 9.70
CA LEU A 31 5.74 15.47 9.08
C LEU A 31 4.66 14.76 9.89
N SER A 32 4.10 15.48 10.86
CA SER A 32 2.92 15.09 11.59
C SER A 32 1.80 14.93 10.57
N ARG A 33 1.61 13.71 10.08
CA ARG A 33 0.45 13.35 9.29
C ARG A 33 -0.75 13.56 10.21
N ALA A 34 -1.44 14.69 10.06
CA ALA A 34 -2.70 14.93 10.73
C ALA A 34 -3.62 13.75 10.38
N LYS A 35 -3.89 12.88 11.35
CA LYS A 35 -4.88 11.82 11.21
C LYS A 35 -6.21 12.51 11.00
N ARG A 36 -6.64 12.62 9.74
CA ARG A 36 -8.00 13.00 9.38
C ARG A 36 -8.92 11.93 9.95
N GLY A 37 -9.40 12.17 11.17
CA GLY A 37 -10.22 11.23 11.92
C GLY A 37 -11.49 10.87 11.14
N PHE A 38 -11.97 9.65 11.36
CA PHE A 38 -13.27 9.21 10.89
C PHE A 38 -14.33 10.14 11.50
N ARG A 39 -14.93 11.01 10.70
CA ARG A 39 -16.01 11.88 11.17
C ARG A 39 -17.22 10.98 11.37
N LEU A 40 -17.63 10.77 12.62
CA LEU A 40 -18.81 9.97 13.01
C LEU A 40 -20.10 10.37 12.25
N ASN A 41 -20.15 11.59 11.71
CA ASN A 41 -21.28 12.11 10.94
C ASN A 41 -21.09 12.03 9.41
N SER A 42 -20.18 11.18 8.91
CA SER A 42 -20.00 11.01 7.46
C SER A 42 -21.20 10.30 6.82
N ALA A 43 -21.82 9.37 7.55
CA ALA A 43 -22.99 8.62 7.06
C ALA A 43 -24.21 9.53 6.78
N SER A 44 -24.43 10.57 7.59
CA SER A 44 -25.57 11.48 7.40
C SER A 44 -25.44 12.40 6.17
N ARG A 45 -24.22 12.57 5.63
CA ARG A 45 -23.99 13.37 4.42
C ARG A 45 -24.12 12.57 3.12
N VAL A 46 -24.05 11.24 3.17
CA VAL A 46 -24.20 10.37 1.98
C VAL A 46 -25.66 9.97 1.76
N ALA A 47 -26.51 10.09 2.80
CA ALA A 47 -27.92 9.70 2.73
C ALA A 47 -28.84 10.67 1.96
N HIS A 48 -28.38 11.90 1.67
CA HIS A 48 -29.21 12.92 1.02
C HIS A 48 -28.90 13.01 -0.48
N GLY A 49 -29.22 11.96 -1.24
CA GLY A 49 -29.17 12.07 -2.72
C GLY A 49 -29.08 10.78 -3.54
N TYR A 50 -28.84 9.62 -2.94
CA TYR A 50 -28.84 8.35 -3.69
C TYR A 50 -30.19 7.66 -3.56
N GLY A 51 -30.99 7.64 -4.65
CA GLY A 51 -32.07 6.65 -4.76
C GLY A 51 -33.40 7.05 -5.40
N LYS A 52 -33.58 8.26 -5.95
CA LYS A 52 -34.80 8.58 -6.72
C LYS A 52 -34.51 8.94 -8.17
N ARG A 53 -34.04 7.96 -8.95
CA ARG A 53 -34.26 7.93 -10.39
C ARG A 53 -35.49 7.06 -10.62
N GLY A 54 -36.67 7.68 -10.57
CA GLY A 54 -37.89 7.04 -11.04
C GLY A 54 -37.76 6.87 -12.55
N TYR A 55 -37.64 5.64 -13.02
CA TYR A 55 -37.87 5.33 -14.43
C TYR A 55 -39.38 5.41 -14.66
N ALA A 56 -39.87 6.62 -14.89
CA ALA A 56 -41.15 6.82 -15.53
C ALA A 56 -41.05 6.17 -16.91
N SER A 57 -41.69 5.02 -17.08
CA SER A 57 -41.87 4.40 -18.39
C SER A 57 -42.88 5.25 -19.15
N SER A 58 -42.39 6.23 -19.90
CA SER A 58 -43.16 6.94 -20.92
C SER A 58 -42.36 6.98 -22.20
N SER A 59 -42.74 6.10 -23.13
CA SER A 59 -42.64 6.23 -24.59
C SER A 59 -41.37 6.91 -25.14
N GLY A 60 -40.42 6.11 -25.61
CA GLY A 60 -39.31 6.63 -26.39
C GLY A 60 -38.40 5.49 -26.85
N ALA A 61 -38.63 5.01 -28.07
CA ALA A 61 -37.92 3.92 -28.69
C ALA A 61 -36.40 4.16 -28.75
N VAL A 62 -35.62 3.26 -28.14
CA VAL A 62 -34.22 3.01 -28.51
C VAL A 62 -33.96 1.51 -28.33
N PRO A 63 -33.66 0.74 -29.40
CA PRO A 63 -33.35 -0.67 -29.27
C PRO A 63 -31.90 -0.84 -28.82
N TYR A 64 -31.69 -1.11 -27.52
CA TYR A 64 -30.43 -1.65 -27.04
C TYR A 64 -30.55 -3.19 -26.96
N PRO A 65 -29.54 -3.94 -27.42
CA PRO A 65 -29.60 -5.40 -27.45
C PRO A 65 -29.64 -5.96 -26.02
N GLU A 66 -30.71 -6.71 -25.77
CA GLU A 66 -31.12 -7.41 -24.57
C GLU A 66 -30.20 -8.62 -24.24
N LEU A 67 -28.88 -8.43 -24.25
CA LEU A 67 -27.90 -9.52 -24.01
C LEU A 67 -26.89 -9.24 -22.89
N ALA A 68 -26.99 -8.11 -22.19
CA ALA A 68 -26.02 -7.72 -21.16
C ALA A 68 -26.54 -7.79 -19.72
N ARG A 69 -27.86 -7.90 -19.50
CA ARG A 69 -28.43 -7.95 -18.14
C ARG A 69 -28.34 -9.36 -17.55
N ASP A 70 -28.72 -10.38 -18.31
CA ASP A 70 -28.65 -11.77 -17.83
C ASP A 70 -27.20 -12.23 -17.58
N VAL A 71 -26.22 -11.74 -18.33
CA VAL A 71 -24.81 -12.09 -18.12
C VAL A 71 -24.26 -11.45 -16.84
N LEU A 72 -24.69 -10.23 -16.50
CA LEU A 72 -24.22 -9.53 -15.31
C LEU A 72 -24.88 -10.07 -14.03
N ASP A 73 -26.15 -10.46 -14.10
CA ASP A 73 -26.84 -11.13 -12.98
C ASP A 73 -26.32 -12.56 -12.75
N ASN A 74 -25.93 -13.27 -13.82
CA ASN A 74 -25.30 -14.60 -13.69
C ASN A 74 -23.86 -14.55 -13.12
N LEU A 75 -23.12 -13.45 -13.32
CA LEU A 75 -21.79 -13.27 -12.71
C LEU A 75 -21.86 -12.90 -11.22
N ARG A 76 -22.99 -12.39 -10.75
CA ARG A 76 -23.18 -11.93 -9.37
C ARG A 76 -23.71 -13.03 -8.44
N ALA A 77 -24.31 -14.08 -9.01
CA ALA A 77 -24.89 -15.20 -8.28
C ALA A 77 -23.88 -16.26 -7.82
N GLU A 78 -22.62 -16.19 -8.27
CA GLU A 78 -21.54 -17.12 -7.85
C GLU A 78 -20.55 -16.53 -6.85
N GLU A 79 -20.80 -15.31 -6.34
CA GLU A 79 -20.25 -14.93 -5.04
C GLU A 79 -21.10 -15.60 -3.96
N GLU A 80 -20.99 -16.94 -3.87
CA GLU A 80 -21.29 -17.63 -2.62
C GLU A 80 -20.43 -16.95 -1.56
N GLU A 81 -21.06 -16.05 -0.81
CA GLU A 81 -20.65 -15.64 0.52
C GLU A 81 -20.67 -16.91 1.39
N LYS A 82 -19.71 -17.81 1.16
CA LYS A 82 -19.26 -18.74 2.16
C LYS A 82 -18.84 -17.84 3.30
N GLU A 83 -19.70 -17.75 4.30
CA GLU A 83 -19.30 -17.40 5.65
C GLU A 83 -17.97 -18.09 5.85
N LEU A 84 -16.90 -17.30 5.84
CA LEU A 84 -15.57 -17.75 6.18
C LEU A 84 -15.62 -17.99 7.68
N GLU A 85 -16.36 -19.04 8.08
CA GLU A 85 -16.10 -19.84 9.26
C GLU A 85 -14.60 -19.88 9.32
N TRP A 86 -14.01 -19.27 10.35
CA TRP A 86 -12.58 -19.00 10.43
C TRP A 86 -11.81 -20.31 10.32
N SER A 87 -11.60 -20.75 9.07
CA SER A 87 -11.09 -22.05 8.74
C SER A 87 -9.61 -21.92 8.99
N ILE A 88 -9.24 -22.36 10.20
CA ILE A 88 -7.87 -22.35 10.65
C ILE A 88 -7.11 -23.24 9.68
N MET A 89 -6.42 -22.60 8.76
CA MET A 89 -5.56 -23.21 7.77
C MET A 89 -4.23 -23.59 8.42
N SER A 90 -3.71 -24.76 8.08
CA SER A 90 -2.37 -25.16 8.54
C SER A 90 -1.27 -24.37 7.81
N VAL A 91 -0.07 -24.29 8.39
CA VAL A 91 1.07 -23.62 7.74
C VAL A 91 1.43 -24.28 6.40
N ASP A 92 1.32 -25.62 6.33
CA ASP A 92 1.63 -26.39 5.12
C ASP A 92 0.60 -26.15 4.02
N GLU A 93 -0.67 -25.99 4.39
CA GLU A 93 -1.74 -25.64 3.46
C GLU A 93 -1.54 -24.22 2.92
N LEU A 94 -1.18 -23.26 3.78
CA LEU A 94 -0.83 -21.92 3.34
C LEU A 94 0.37 -21.94 2.38
N ALA A 95 1.42 -22.71 2.70
CA ALA A 95 2.60 -22.84 1.84
C ALA A 95 2.23 -23.41 0.46
N SER A 96 1.39 -24.44 0.43
CA SER A 96 0.87 -25.04 -0.80
C SER A 96 0.04 -24.06 -1.63
N LEU A 97 -0.77 -23.23 -0.96
CA LEU A 97 -1.58 -22.19 -1.59
C LEU A 97 -0.70 -21.09 -2.21
N LEU A 98 0.35 -20.65 -1.50
CA LEU A 98 1.31 -19.66 -2.02
C LEU A 98 2.13 -20.19 -3.19
N GLN A 99 2.48 -21.48 -3.16
CA GLN A 99 3.19 -22.13 -4.25
C GLN A 99 2.34 -22.21 -5.53
N SER A 100 1.05 -22.52 -5.38
CA SER A 100 0.11 -22.55 -6.51
C SER A 100 -0.29 -21.17 -7.01
N HIS A 101 -0.24 -20.13 -6.16
CA HIS A 101 -0.69 -18.77 -6.49
C HIS A 101 0.42 -17.73 -6.27
N PRO A 102 1.34 -17.54 -7.23
CA PRO A 102 2.48 -16.64 -7.07
C PRO A 102 2.07 -15.16 -6.93
N LYS A 103 0.91 -14.76 -7.48
CA LYS A 103 0.36 -13.41 -7.31
C LYS A 103 -0.01 -13.13 -5.86
N LEU A 104 -0.58 -14.11 -5.17
CA LEU A 104 -0.93 -13.99 -3.75
C LEU A 104 0.33 -13.88 -2.89
N ALA A 105 1.34 -14.72 -3.16
CA ALA A 105 2.62 -14.63 -2.48
C ALA A 105 3.25 -13.24 -2.63
N ARG A 106 3.26 -12.69 -3.85
CA ARG A 106 3.73 -11.31 -4.09
C ARG A 106 2.91 -10.27 -3.33
N ALA A 107 1.59 -10.41 -3.29
CA ALA A 107 0.73 -9.48 -2.57
C ALA A 107 0.99 -9.53 -1.06
N LEU A 108 1.21 -10.72 -0.47
CA LEU A 108 1.55 -10.89 0.94
C LEU A 108 2.91 -10.29 1.27
N VAL A 109 3.94 -10.61 0.48
CA VAL A 109 5.28 -10.03 0.66
C VAL A 109 5.19 -8.51 0.57
N LYS A 110 4.52 -7.98 -0.46
CA LYS A 110 4.36 -6.53 -0.64
C LYS A 110 3.58 -5.86 0.50
N LYS A 111 2.66 -6.57 1.14
CA LYS A 111 1.79 -6.00 2.17
C LYS A 111 2.38 -6.08 3.58
N PHE A 112 3.08 -7.16 3.88
CA PHE A 112 3.49 -7.51 5.24
C PHE A 112 5.00 -7.54 5.45
N VAL A 113 5.78 -7.73 4.38
CA VAL A 113 7.24 -7.82 4.46
C VAL A 113 7.89 -6.56 3.92
N ASP A 114 7.50 -6.10 2.73
CA ASP A 114 7.95 -4.84 2.13
C ASP A 114 7.25 -3.66 2.82
N ILE A 115 7.92 -3.04 3.79
CA ILE A 115 7.30 -1.99 4.62
C ILE A 115 7.37 -0.64 3.93
N ASN A 116 8.43 -0.39 3.18
CA ASN A 116 8.66 0.87 2.50
C ASN A 116 7.97 0.93 1.11
N GLY A 117 7.53 -0.22 0.58
CA GLY A 117 6.79 -0.34 -0.68
C GLY A 117 7.65 -0.21 -1.93
N ASP A 118 8.97 -0.41 -1.81
CA ASP A 118 9.92 -0.24 -2.91
C ASP A 118 10.03 -1.48 -3.82
N ASN A 119 9.32 -2.56 -3.49
CA ASN A 119 9.36 -3.87 -4.16
C ASN A 119 10.70 -4.60 -4.04
N LEU A 120 11.54 -4.20 -3.08
CA LEU A 120 12.71 -4.92 -2.65
C LEU A 120 12.45 -5.42 -1.22
N VAL A 121 13.13 -6.49 -0.82
CA VAL A 121 13.04 -7.01 0.55
C VAL A 121 14.44 -7.06 1.10
N THR A 122 14.68 -6.27 2.14
CA THR A 122 15.95 -6.27 2.86
C THR A 122 15.96 -7.35 3.93
N ALA A 123 17.16 -7.78 4.36
CA ALA A 123 17.30 -8.76 5.44
C ALA A 123 16.70 -8.24 6.76
N GLU A 124 16.79 -6.92 7.01
CA GLU A 124 16.21 -6.27 8.18
C GLU A 124 14.69 -6.34 8.20
N GLU A 125 14.04 -6.27 7.03
CA GLU A 125 12.59 -6.41 6.89
C GLU A 125 12.15 -7.88 7.05
N LEU A 126 12.91 -8.81 6.45
CA LEU A 126 12.59 -10.23 6.48
C LEU A 126 12.70 -10.84 7.88
N PHE A 127 13.72 -10.44 8.66
CA PHE A 127 14.00 -10.99 9.99
C PHE A 127 13.67 -10.02 11.12
N ARG A 128 12.72 -9.11 10.88
CA ARG A 128 12.33 -8.12 11.89
C ARG A 128 11.96 -8.81 13.21
N PRO A 129 12.59 -8.43 14.35
CA PRO A 129 12.19 -8.93 15.65
C PRO A 129 10.74 -8.52 15.95
N PRO A 130 9.93 -9.39 16.58
CA PRO A 130 8.56 -9.06 16.90
C PRO A 130 8.55 -7.82 17.80
N THR A 131 7.95 -6.74 17.33
CA THR A 131 7.80 -5.52 18.12
C THR A 131 6.87 -5.82 19.29
N ARG A 132 7.44 -6.04 20.49
CA ARG A 132 6.66 -6.10 21.73
C ARG A 132 6.02 -4.74 21.94
N LYS A 133 4.70 -4.68 21.91
CA LYS A 133 3.91 -3.51 22.31
C LYS A 133 3.69 -3.53 23.81
#